data_AF-A0A8H6I3Q9-F1
#
_entry.id   AF-A0A8H6I3Q9-F1
#
_cell.length_a   1.000
_cell.length_b   1.000
_cell.length_c   1.000
_cell.angle_alpha   90.00
_cell.angle_beta   90.00
_cell.angle_gamma   90.00
#
_symmetry.space_group_name_H-M   'P 1'
#
loop_
_entity.id
_entity.type
_entity.pdbx_description
1 polymer ?
#
loop_
_entity_poly.entity_id
_entity_poly.type
_entity_poly.pdbx_seq_one_letter_code
_entity_poly.pdbx_strand_id
1 'polypeptide(L)'
;MDSVRGRRGSGRRTGSTHPLAIRPSMFPKSLPKRSSHSRPTTPLRGAPGMAHQLTIMLSELYGRVEPKALVDFWSLTSIEKEPLEGFQSAPSIVRVLAIRDFAEALRYWVASTILTPLDVPGRVEMIEFWLDVAMICLGLKNYGCASYVADGVSYSSVRKLKRTIMDVPEESKAKYHKLQQIFDQHHSKLKESEVRKGMEECMNAKQPFIPFPGQIIRDLHAERANNDRMKELPAADNDDDAPKLFKVSQDNAKSNAILSIGCTGGYGHLGRDEQIQAWIAGHLVHWGDSWSTIKYEESLEEERKKREPRAISDEREIDPLPQYREPWDYFPSKSSMRV
;
A
#
# COMPACT_ATOMS: atom_id res chain seq x y z
N MET A 1 17.25 68.38 6.67
CA MET A 1 16.23 68.36 5.61
C MET A 1 16.86 67.56 4.48
N ASP A 2 16.47 66.34 4.12
CA ASP A 2 15.18 65.67 4.24
C ASP A 2 15.31 64.14 4.33
N SER A 3 14.19 63.57 4.80
CA SER A 3 13.88 62.18 5.11
C SER A 3 13.95 61.23 3.92
N VAL A 4 14.47 60.01 4.11
CA VAL A 4 14.06 58.85 3.29
C VAL A 4 13.64 57.70 4.20
N ARG A 5 12.31 57.52 4.23
CA ARG A 5 11.57 56.44 4.90
C ARG A 5 11.92 55.08 4.31
N GLY A 6 11.97 54.08 5.20
CA GLY A 6 12.18 52.68 4.85
C GLY A 6 11.07 52.05 4.01
N ARG A 7 11.45 51.00 3.28
CA ARG A 7 10.53 50.00 2.72
C ARG A 7 10.80 48.65 3.37
N ARG A 8 9.72 48.13 3.95
CA ARG A 8 9.57 46.85 4.63
C ARG A 8 9.85 45.69 3.66
N GLY A 9 10.45 44.63 4.21
CA GLY A 9 10.67 43.37 3.52
C GLY A 9 9.36 42.68 3.15
N SER A 10 9.29 42.18 1.92
CA SER A 10 8.31 41.16 1.55
C SER A 10 8.92 39.79 1.85
N GLY A 11 8.45 39.15 2.93
CA GLY A 11 8.69 37.73 3.14
C GLY A 11 8.08 36.94 1.98
N ARG A 12 8.93 36.29 1.19
CA ARG A 12 8.50 35.25 0.24
C ARG A 12 7.92 34.10 1.07
N ARG A 13 6.60 33.90 0.96
CA ARG A 13 5.95 32.65 1.34
C ARG A 13 6.56 31.53 0.51
N THR A 14 7.28 30.63 1.17
CA THR A 14 7.73 29.34 0.62
C THR A 14 6.53 28.39 0.55
N GLY A 15 5.62 28.65 -0.40
CA GLY A 15 4.62 27.67 -0.80
C GLY A 15 5.21 26.74 -1.84
N SER A 16 5.90 25.68 -1.41
CA SER A 16 6.26 24.59 -2.33
C SER A 16 5.03 23.72 -2.55
N THR A 17 4.27 23.98 -3.61
CA THR A 17 3.27 23.04 -4.10
C THR A 17 3.94 22.10 -5.09
N HIS A 18 4.33 20.91 -4.63
CA HIS A 18 4.88 19.87 -5.50
C HIS A 18 3.78 19.25 -6.38
N PRO A 19 4.04 19.00 -7.67
CA PRO A 19 3.00 18.83 -8.68
C PRO A 19 2.28 17.46 -8.72
N LEU A 20 2.68 16.48 -7.90
CA LEU A 20 2.26 15.07 -8.02
C LEU A 20 1.52 14.49 -6.81
N ALA A 21 1.37 15.23 -5.70
CA ALA A 21 0.50 14.77 -4.61
C ALA A 21 -0.90 14.46 -5.14
N ILE A 22 -1.54 13.39 -4.63
CA ILE A 22 -2.88 12.98 -5.03
C ILE A 22 -3.79 14.22 -5.04
N ARG A 23 -4.09 14.75 -6.24
CA ARG A 23 -4.78 16.03 -6.33
C ARG A 23 -6.22 15.82 -5.87
N PRO A 24 -6.83 16.77 -5.15
CA PRO A 24 -8.26 16.72 -4.83
C PRO A 24 -9.13 16.52 -6.09
N SER A 25 -8.65 16.96 -7.26
CA SER A 25 -9.30 16.76 -8.56
C SER A 25 -9.29 15.32 -9.08
N MET A 26 -8.51 14.42 -8.48
CA MET A 26 -8.55 12.97 -8.74
C MET A 26 -9.65 12.27 -7.92
N PHE A 27 -10.32 12.99 -7.02
CA PHE A 27 -11.52 12.57 -6.31
C PHE A 27 -12.69 13.53 -6.65
N PRO A 28 -13.95 13.22 -6.30
CA PRO A 28 -15.09 14.04 -6.66
C PRO A 28 -14.94 15.50 -6.20
N LYS A 29 -15.47 16.41 -7.03
CA LYS A 29 -15.25 17.87 -6.96
C LYS A 29 -16.02 18.53 -5.81
N SER A 30 -15.66 18.27 -4.55
CA SER A 30 -15.83 19.20 -3.43
C SER A 30 -15.31 18.58 -2.13
N LEU A 31 -14.22 19.13 -1.59
CA LEU A 31 -13.86 18.92 -0.19
C LEU A 31 -14.79 19.81 0.66
N PRO A 32 -15.56 19.28 1.63
CA PRO A 32 -16.27 20.13 2.57
C PRO A 32 -15.25 20.93 3.39
N LYS A 33 -15.53 22.22 3.60
CA LYS A 33 -14.72 23.08 4.47
C LYS A 33 -14.55 22.41 5.84
N ARG A 34 -13.30 22.36 6.32
CA ARG A 34 -12.90 21.86 7.64
C ARG A 34 -13.71 22.60 8.72
N SER A 35 -14.84 22.02 9.15
CA SER A 35 -15.60 22.53 10.29
C SER A 35 -14.96 21.98 11.57
N SER A 36 -14.68 22.87 12.51
CA SER A 36 -13.96 22.55 13.75
C SER A 36 -14.81 21.83 14.80
N HIS A 37 -16.06 21.48 14.51
CA HIS A 37 -16.98 20.89 15.49
C HIS A 37 -17.92 19.88 14.82
N SER A 38 -17.39 18.70 14.56
CA SER A 38 -18.11 17.41 14.63
C SER A 38 -17.09 16.33 14.31
N ARG A 39 -16.60 15.65 15.35
CA ARG A 39 -16.16 14.25 15.18
C ARG A 39 -17.35 13.56 14.50
N PRO A 40 -17.20 12.92 13.32
CA PRO A 40 -18.28 12.06 12.85
C PRO A 40 -18.52 11.03 13.95
N THR A 41 -19.63 11.15 14.67
CA THR A 41 -20.01 10.29 15.80
C THR A 41 -20.51 8.94 15.32
N THR A 42 -19.86 8.39 14.31
CA THR A 42 -20.07 7.02 13.90
C THR A 42 -18.73 6.59 13.31
N PRO A 43 -18.00 5.65 13.93
CA PRO A 43 -16.90 5.00 13.23
C PRO A 43 -17.51 4.48 11.92
N LEU A 44 -16.88 4.83 10.80
CA LEU A 44 -17.40 4.69 9.44
C LEU A 44 -17.86 3.25 9.16
N ARG A 45 -19.13 2.90 9.43
CA ARG A 45 -19.80 1.60 9.21
C ARG A 45 -19.01 0.32 9.61
N GLY A 46 -17.95 0.43 10.42
CA GLY A 46 -17.05 -0.68 10.75
C GLY A 46 -16.13 -1.12 9.60
N ALA A 47 -15.35 -2.18 9.82
CA ALA A 47 -14.40 -2.71 8.84
C ALA A 47 -15.00 -2.99 7.44
N PRO A 48 -16.24 -3.51 7.30
CA PRO A 48 -16.85 -3.73 5.98
C PRO A 48 -17.04 -2.44 5.18
N GLY A 49 -17.53 -1.37 5.82
CA GLY A 49 -17.73 -0.08 5.15
C GLY A 49 -16.41 0.49 4.63
N MET A 50 -15.36 0.43 5.44
CA MET A 50 -14.02 0.85 5.04
C MET A 50 -13.49 0.04 3.85
N ALA A 51 -13.56 -1.30 3.92
CA ALA A 51 -13.10 -2.18 2.86
C ALA A 51 -13.86 -1.95 1.54
N HIS A 52 -15.17 -1.74 1.61
CA HIS A 52 -15.99 -1.45 0.43
C HIS A 52 -15.58 -0.14 -0.24
N GLN A 53 -15.42 0.94 0.52
CA GLN A 53 -15.05 2.23 -0.06
C GLN A 53 -13.61 2.23 -0.61
N LEU A 54 -12.65 1.61 0.08
CA LEU A 54 -11.29 1.44 -0.44
C LEU A 54 -11.27 0.63 -1.75
N THR A 55 -12.10 -0.42 -1.83
CA THR A 55 -12.23 -1.25 -3.04
C THR A 55 -12.79 -0.46 -4.21
N ILE A 56 -13.86 0.32 -3.99
CA ILE A 56 -14.42 1.20 -5.04
C ILE A 56 -13.37 2.23 -5.49
N MET A 57 -12.71 2.91 -4.54
CA MET A 57 -11.72 3.93 -4.87
C MET A 57 -10.56 3.38 -5.70
N LEU A 58 -10.00 2.23 -5.30
CA LEU A 58 -8.90 1.61 -6.04
C LEU A 58 -9.34 1.08 -7.40
N SER A 59 -10.51 0.45 -7.48
CA SER A 59 -11.13 0.00 -8.74
C SER A 59 -11.28 1.17 -9.73
N GLU A 60 -11.75 2.32 -9.27
CA GLU A 60 -11.90 3.51 -10.11
C GLU A 60 -10.55 4.09 -10.56
N LEU A 61 -9.50 4.00 -9.74
CA LEU A 61 -8.15 4.41 -10.15
C LEU A 61 -7.64 3.52 -11.28
N TYR A 62 -7.78 2.20 -11.17
CA TYR A 62 -7.45 1.27 -12.25
C TYR A 62 -8.27 1.54 -13.52
N GLY A 63 -9.58 1.78 -13.39
CA GLY A 63 -10.46 2.07 -14.51
C GLY A 63 -10.12 3.37 -15.29
N ARG A 64 -9.28 4.24 -14.73
CA ARG A 64 -8.80 5.46 -15.41
C ARG A 64 -7.49 5.24 -16.17
N VAL A 65 -6.79 4.14 -15.91
CA VAL A 65 -5.49 3.85 -16.51
C VAL A 65 -5.66 2.89 -17.68
N GLU A 66 -4.99 3.15 -18.79
CA GLU A 66 -4.90 2.17 -19.87
C GLU A 66 -4.05 0.98 -19.40
N PRO A 67 -4.58 -0.26 -19.41
CA PRO A 67 -3.86 -1.42 -18.88
C PRO A 67 -2.46 -1.60 -19.46
N LYS A 68 -2.31 -1.37 -20.78
CA LYS A 68 -1.03 -1.46 -21.47
C LYS A 68 -0.02 -0.43 -20.93
N ALA A 69 -0.44 0.82 -20.73
CA ALA A 69 0.41 1.87 -20.20
C ALA A 69 0.90 1.55 -18.77
N LEU A 70 0.04 0.95 -17.94
CA LEU A 70 0.41 0.51 -16.59
C LEU A 70 1.43 -0.62 -16.62
N VAL A 71 1.20 -1.65 -17.45
CA VAL A 71 2.12 -2.79 -17.61
C VAL A 71 3.47 -2.35 -18.18
N ASP A 72 3.46 -1.45 -19.16
CA ASP A 72 4.70 -0.90 -19.72
C ASP A 72 5.48 -0.14 -18.64
N PHE A 73 4.82 0.70 -17.83
CA PHE A 73 5.47 1.38 -16.71
C PHE A 73 6.00 0.40 -15.65
N TRP A 74 5.24 -0.62 -15.29
CA TRP A 74 5.66 -1.65 -14.33
C TRP A 74 6.80 -2.53 -14.84
N SER A 75 6.99 -2.63 -16.15
CA SER A 75 8.11 -3.36 -16.77
C SER A 75 9.44 -2.58 -16.73
N LEU A 76 9.40 -1.28 -16.39
CA LEU A 76 10.59 -0.43 -16.33
C LEU A 76 11.41 -0.68 -15.07
N THR A 77 12.73 -0.61 -15.22
CA THR A 77 13.70 -0.54 -14.11
C THR A 77 13.56 0.77 -13.35
N SER A 78 14.12 0.84 -12.14
CA SER A 78 14.11 2.08 -11.35
C SER A 78 14.75 3.25 -12.10
N ILE A 79 15.86 3.00 -12.82
CA ILE A 79 16.58 4.02 -13.60
C ILE A 79 15.70 4.57 -14.74
N GLU A 80 14.92 3.71 -15.38
CA GLU A 80 14.00 4.11 -16.47
C GLU A 80 12.76 4.87 -15.95
N LYS A 81 12.38 4.67 -14.68
CA LYS A 81 11.23 5.36 -14.05
C LYS A 81 11.56 6.79 -13.63
N GLU A 82 12.76 7.03 -13.12
CA GLU A 82 13.23 8.36 -12.66
C GLU A 82 12.85 9.54 -13.58
N PRO A 83 13.16 9.53 -14.90
CA PRO A 83 12.82 10.65 -15.78
C PRO A 83 11.31 10.83 -16.00
N LEU A 84 10.52 9.75 -15.89
CA LEU A 84 9.06 9.79 -16.06
C LEU A 84 8.36 10.37 -14.82
N GLU A 85 8.96 10.18 -13.65
CA GLU A 85 8.43 10.66 -12.37
C GLU A 85 8.81 12.12 -12.08
N GLY A 86 9.94 12.61 -12.60
CA GLY A 86 10.47 13.96 -12.30
C GLY A 86 9.85 15.13 -13.08
N PHE A 87 9.17 14.90 -14.21
CA PHE A 87 8.73 15.98 -15.12
C PHE A 87 7.25 15.89 -15.43
N GLN A 88 6.46 16.91 -15.03
CA GLN A 88 5.05 17.19 -15.42
C GLN A 88 4.48 16.17 -16.40
N SER A 89 4.22 14.98 -15.85
CA SER A 89 4.24 13.78 -16.66
C SER A 89 2.98 13.74 -17.53
N ALA A 90 3.06 13.09 -18.70
CA ALA A 90 1.91 12.96 -19.58
C ALA A 90 0.65 12.47 -18.80
N PRO A 91 -0.57 12.84 -19.21
CA PRO A 91 -1.77 12.46 -18.46
C PRO A 91 -1.89 10.96 -18.16
N SER A 92 -1.34 10.09 -19.02
CA SER A 92 -1.29 8.64 -18.83
C SER A 92 -0.43 8.23 -17.63
N ILE A 93 0.78 8.76 -17.52
CA ILE A 93 1.72 8.43 -16.46
C ILE A 93 1.28 9.04 -15.12
N VAL A 94 0.64 10.22 -15.10
CA VAL A 94 0.03 10.76 -13.86
C VAL A 94 -1.01 9.79 -13.27
N ARG A 95 -1.82 9.13 -14.12
CA ARG A 95 -2.81 8.15 -13.64
C ARG A 95 -2.15 6.86 -13.14
N VAL A 96 -1.04 6.44 -13.76
CA VAL A 96 -0.23 5.31 -13.28
C VAL A 96 0.35 5.61 -11.89
N LEU A 97 0.93 6.80 -11.71
CA LEU A 97 1.49 7.23 -10.43
C LEU A 97 0.41 7.33 -9.34
N ALA A 98 -0.83 7.71 -9.69
CA ALA A 98 -1.93 7.76 -8.74
C ALA A 98 -2.23 6.40 -8.07
N ILE A 99 -2.02 5.27 -8.77
CA ILE A 99 -2.18 3.92 -8.17
C ILE A 99 -1.06 3.65 -7.15
N ARG A 100 0.19 3.99 -7.49
CA ARG A 100 1.33 3.89 -6.58
C ARG A 100 1.13 4.78 -5.35
N ASP A 101 0.75 6.02 -5.56
CA ASP A 101 0.56 7.01 -4.49
C ASP A 101 -0.59 6.62 -3.57
N PHE A 102 -1.67 6.02 -4.11
CA PHE A 102 -2.74 5.44 -3.30
C PHE A 102 -2.22 4.31 -2.39
N ALA A 103 -1.38 3.41 -2.93
CA ALA A 103 -0.81 2.30 -2.18
C ALA A 103 0.06 2.80 -1.02
N GLU A 104 0.99 3.72 -1.30
CA GLU A 104 1.84 4.35 -0.29
C GLU A 104 1.01 5.10 0.76
N ALA A 105 0.07 5.92 0.30
CA ALA A 105 -0.79 6.68 1.20
C ALA A 105 -1.56 5.80 2.17
N LEU A 106 -2.12 4.68 1.68
CA LEU A 106 -2.88 3.74 2.50
C LEU A 106 -1.98 3.05 3.53
N ARG A 107 -0.79 2.60 3.13
CA ARG A 107 0.20 1.98 4.04
C ARG A 107 0.54 2.90 5.21
N TYR A 108 0.93 4.14 4.90
CA TYR A 108 1.31 5.12 5.92
C TYR A 108 0.13 5.55 6.78
N TRP A 109 -1.05 5.70 6.19
CA TRP A 109 -2.26 6.06 6.95
C TRP A 109 -2.64 4.96 7.95
N VAL A 110 -2.58 3.69 7.54
CA VAL A 110 -2.79 2.54 8.44
C VAL A 110 -1.81 2.59 9.61
N ALA A 111 -0.51 2.69 9.33
CA ALA A 111 0.52 2.75 10.38
C ALA A 111 0.32 3.95 11.33
N SER A 112 0.01 5.12 10.78
CA SER A 112 -0.26 6.34 11.54
C SER A 112 -1.48 6.19 12.47
N THR A 113 -2.57 5.61 11.98
CA THR A 113 -3.77 5.40 12.80
C THR A 113 -3.55 4.40 13.92
N ILE A 114 -2.71 3.38 13.73
CA ILE A 114 -2.29 2.46 14.81
C ILE A 114 -1.43 3.17 15.85
N LEU A 115 -0.60 4.15 15.45
CA LEU A 115 0.25 4.91 16.36
C LEU A 115 -0.47 6.09 17.04
N THR A 116 -1.68 6.42 16.60
CA THR A 116 -2.44 7.57 17.11
C THR A 116 -2.89 7.38 18.57
N PRO A 117 -3.51 6.25 18.98
CA PRO A 117 -3.90 6.01 20.36
C PRO A 117 -2.70 6.03 21.33
N LEU A 118 -2.90 6.67 22.49
CA LEU A 118 -1.88 6.79 23.53
C LEU A 118 -1.74 5.50 24.34
N ASP A 119 -2.86 4.86 24.63
CA ASP A 119 -2.96 3.63 25.41
C ASP A 119 -2.82 2.37 24.54
N VAL A 120 -2.39 1.26 25.16
CA VAL A 120 -2.21 -0.03 24.48
C VAL A 120 -3.54 -0.58 23.91
N PRO A 121 -4.66 -0.61 24.67
CA PRO A 121 -5.92 -1.16 24.16
C PRO A 121 -6.42 -0.47 22.89
N GLY A 122 -6.35 0.86 22.81
CA GLY A 122 -6.75 1.59 21.61
C GLY A 122 -5.87 1.27 20.39
N ARG A 123 -4.58 0.99 20.59
CA ARG A 123 -3.71 0.54 19.49
C ARG A 123 -4.02 -0.87 19.05
N VAL A 124 -4.35 -1.77 19.98
CA VAL A 124 -4.80 -3.14 19.67
C VAL A 124 -6.09 -3.07 18.84
N GLU A 125 -7.09 -2.28 19.27
CA GLU A 125 -8.35 -2.09 18.53
C GLU A 125 -8.10 -1.63 17.08
N MET A 126 -7.15 -0.70 16.87
CA MET A 126 -6.79 -0.25 15.53
C MET A 126 -6.11 -1.35 14.69
N ILE A 127 -5.26 -2.19 15.30
CA ILE A 127 -4.65 -3.34 14.62
C ILE A 127 -5.75 -4.32 14.18
N GLU A 128 -6.67 -4.68 15.08
CA GLU A 128 -7.76 -5.61 14.79
C GLU A 128 -8.66 -5.08 13.67
N PHE A 129 -9.04 -3.80 13.75
CA PHE A 129 -9.82 -3.13 12.72
C PHE A 129 -9.16 -3.24 11.34
N TRP A 130 -7.86 -2.93 11.22
CA TRP A 130 -7.17 -2.98 9.94
C TRP A 130 -6.96 -4.41 9.42
N LEU A 131 -6.72 -5.37 10.30
CA LEU A 131 -6.66 -6.78 9.92
C LEU A 131 -8.00 -7.27 9.38
N ASP A 132 -9.11 -6.88 10.01
CA ASP A 132 -10.46 -7.19 9.51
C ASP A 132 -10.72 -6.53 8.14
N VAL A 133 -10.33 -5.26 7.97
CA VAL A 133 -10.42 -4.58 6.66
C VAL A 133 -9.64 -5.34 5.59
N ALA A 134 -8.40 -5.77 5.87
CA ALA A 134 -7.57 -6.52 4.94
C ALA A 134 -8.20 -7.89 4.59
N MET A 135 -8.74 -8.61 5.58
CA MET A 135 -9.42 -9.88 5.37
C MET A 135 -10.70 -9.73 4.53
N ILE A 136 -11.47 -8.66 4.72
CA ILE A 136 -12.64 -8.35 3.88
C ILE A 136 -12.20 -7.99 2.46
N CYS A 137 -11.12 -7.23 2.29
CA CYS A 137 -10.56 -6.95 0.95
C CYS A 137 -10.17 -8.23 0.22
N LEU A 138 -9.55 -9.21 0.90
CA LEU A 138 -9.27 -10.54 0.33
C LEU A 138 -10.56 -11.25 -0.11
N GLY A 139 -11.61 -11.21 0.72
CA GLY A 139 -12.92 -11.79 0.39
C GLY A 139 -13.56 -11.16 -0.86
N LEU A 140 -13.33 -9.86 -1.08
CA LEU A 140 -13.76 -9.11 -2.27
C LEU A 140 -12.84 -9.29 -3.49
N LYS A 141 -11.83 -10.18 -3.40
CA LYS A 141 -10.79 -10.35 -4.42
C LYS A 141 -10.02 -9.05 -4.71
N ASN A 142 -9.95 -8.16 -3.71
CA ASN A 142 -9.13 -6.95 -3.72
C ASN A 142 -7.79 -7.21 -3.03
N TYR A 143 -6.88 -7.83 -3.77
CA TYR A 143 -5.54 -8.15 -3.28
C TYR A 143 -4.66 -6.90 -3.14
N GLY A 144 -4.94 -5.84 -3.91
CA GLY A 144 -4.29 -4.53 -3.79
C GLY A 144 -4.45 -3.95 -2.39
N CYS A 145 -5.66 -3.56 -1.99
CA CYS A 145 -5.89 -2.97 -0.67
C CYS A 145 -5.53 -3.93 0.47
N ALA A 146 -5.81 -5.22 0.33
CA ALA A 146 -5.43 -6.21 1.34
C ALA A 146 -3.92 -6.18 1.61
N SER A 147 -3.09 -6.13 0.56
CA SER A 147 -1.63 -6.04 0.69
C SER A 147 -1.18 -4.71 1.30
N TYR A 148 -1.76 -3.58 0.88
CA TYR A 148 -1.36 -2.26 1.38
C TYR A 148 -1.70 -2.09 2.86
N VAL A 149 -2.85 -2.61 3.30
CA VAL A 149 -3.24 -2.61 4.70
C VAL A 149 -2.34 -3.54 5.52
N ALA A 150 -2.06 -4.75 5.01
CA ALA A 150 -1.12 -5.67 5.65
C ALA A 150 0.27 -5.05 5.81
N ASP A 151 0.80 -4.40 4.78
CA ASP A 151 2.08 -3.68 4.82
C ASP A 151 2.08 -2.55 5.86
N GLY A 152 0.96 -1.85 6.03
CA GLY A 152 0.79 -0.81 7.05
C GLY A 152 0.79 -1.37 8.49
N VAL A 153 0.12 -2.51 8.72
CA VAL A 153 0.16 -3.22 10.02
C VAL A 153 1.55 -3.80 10.29
N SER A 154 2.20 -4.32 9.26
CA SER A 154 3.58 -4.81 9.30
C SER A 154 4.60 -3.68 9.24
N TYR A 155 4.22 -2.40 9.29
CA TYR A 155 5.18 -1.32 9.11
C TYR A 155 6.22 -1.31 10.24
N SER A 156 7.45 -0.89 9.95
CA SER A 156 8.58 -1.06 10.88
C SER A 156 8.35 -0.41 12.25
N SER A 157 7.72 0.77 12.28
CA SER A 157 7.35 1.46 13.53
C SER A 157 6.24 0.73 14.29
N VAL A 158 5.32 0.04 13.62
CA VAL A 158 4.28 -0.77 14.27
C VAL A 158 4.87 -2.06 14.83
N ARG A 159 5.70 -2.79 14.06
CA ARG A 159 6.35 -4.04 14.51
C ARG A 159 7.20 -3.87 15.77
N LYS A 160 7.70 -2.66 16.03
CA LYS A 160 8.51 -2.33 17.21
C LYS A 160 7.67 -2.09 18.48
N LEU A 161 6.34 -2.02 18.40
CA LEU A 161 5.44 -1.84 19.55
C LEU A 161 5.25 -3.16 20.30
N LYS A 162 6.30 -3.65 20.97
CA LYS A 162 6.33 -4.99 21.58
C LYS A 162 5.16 -5.20 22.55
N ARG A 163 4.92 -4.24 23.45
CA ARG A 163 3.84 -4.32 24.45
C ARG A 163 2.48 -4.41 23.77
N THR A 164 2.29 -3.61 22.72
CA THR A 164 1.05 -3.61 21.95
C THR A 164 0.82 -4.93 21.24
N ILE A 165 1.84 -5.48 20.57
CA ILE A 165 1.71 -6.73 19.79
C ILE A 165 1.47 -7.94 20.71
N MET A 166 2.02 -7.94 21.93
CA MET A 166 1.74 -8.99 22.90
C MET A 166 0.26 -9.08 23.25
N ASP A 167 -0.40 -7.93 23.41
CA ASP A 167 -1.81 -7.81 23.79
C ASP A 167 -2.78 -8.04 22.61
N VAL A 168 -2.27 -8.15 21.37
CA VAL A 168 -3.11 -8.50 20.22
C VAL A 168 -3.67 -9.92 20.39
N PRO A 169 -4.99 -10.12 20.24
CA PRO A 169 -5.61 -11.43 20.37
C PRO A 169 -5.07 -12.47 19.37
N GLU A 170 -5.10 -13.75 19.76
CA GLU A 170 -4.61 -14.85 18.93
C GLU A 170 -5.30 -14.93 17.57
N GLU A 171 -6.61 -14.65 17.53
CA GLU A 171 -7.39 -14.62 16.28
C GLU A 171 -6.85 -13.55 15.31
N SER A 172 -6.56 -12.36 15.84
CA SER A 172 -6.01 -11.25 15.06
C SER A 172 -4.58 -11.55 14.61
N LYS A 173 -3.75 -12.19 15.45
CA LYS A 173 -2.44 -12.70 15.03
C LYS A 173 -2.54 -13.74 13.91
N ALA A 174 -3.54 -14.63 13.95
CA ALA A 174 -3.77 -15.60 12.87
C ALA A 174 -4.15 -14.91 11.54
N LYS A 175 -4.97 -13.84 11.58
CA LYS A 175 -5.25 -13.01 10.40
C LYS A 175 -3.96 -12.38 9.84
N TYR A 176 -3.12 -11.81 10.71
CA TYR A 176 -1.82 -11.26 10.33
C TYR A 176 -0.93 -12.30 9.63
N HIS A 177 -0.73 -13.47 10.23
CA HIS A 177 0.10 -14.54 9.68
C HIS A 177 -0.42 -15.05 8.32
N LYS A 178 -1.74 -15.17 8.18
CA LYS A 178 -2.36 -15.51 6.89
C LYS A 178 -2.06 -14.45 5.82
N LEU A 179 -2.17 -13.16 6.17
CA LEU A 179 -1.84 -12.07 5.25
C LEU A 179 -0.36 -12.08 4.86
N GLN A 180 0.54 -12.33 5.81
CA GLN A 180 1.97 -12.47 5.52
C GLN A 180 2.22 -13.67 4.59
N GLN A 181 1.57 -14.82 4.83
CA GLN A 181 1.71 -15.98 3.95
C GLN A 181 1.28 -15.69 2.50
N ILE A 182 0.27 -14.84 2.29
CA ILE A 182 -0.24 -14.48 0.96
C ILE A 182 0.66 -13.48 0.25
N PHE A 183 1.18 -12.48 0.98
CA PHE A 183 1.83 -11.31 0.41
C PHE A 183 3.35 -11.24 0.60
N ASP A 184 3.93 -12.08 1.47
CA ASP A 184 5.36 -12.08 1.75
C ASP A 184 6.16 -12.37 0.48
N GLN A 185 7.10 -11.47 0.22
CA GLN A 185 7.93 -11.45 -0.99
C GLN A 185 9.24 -12.23 -0.78
N HIS A 186 9.57 -12.59 0.46
CA HIS A 186 10.85 -13.18 0.83
C HIS A 186 10.80 -14.71 0.94
N HIS A 187 9.64 -15.30 1.21
CA HIS A 187 9.48 -16.75 1.33
C HIS A 187 8.80 -17.40 0.11
N SER A 188 9.67 -17.97 -0.72
CA SER A 188 9.54 -19.26 -1.42
C SER A 188 9.46 -19.23 -2.96
N LYS A 189 10.46 -19.91 -3.54
CA LYS A 189 10.51 -20.40 -4.91
C LYS A 189 9.57 -21.61 -5.14
N LEU A 190 8.61 -21.87 -4.26
CA LEU A 190 7.73 -23.04 -4.34
C LEU A 190 6.32 -22.68 -3.92
N LYS A 191 5.40 -22.94 -4.86
CA LYS A 191 3.94 -22.78 -4.83
C LYS A 191 3.45 -21.48 -5.46
N GLU A 192 2.76 -21.67 -6.57
CA GLU A 192 1.75 -20.78 -7.14
C GLU A 192 1.11 -19.91 -6.05
N SER A 193 1.34 -18.59 -6.10
CA SER A 193 0.85 -17.69 -5.06
C SER A 193 -0.68 -17.76 -5.04
N GLU A 194 -1.29 -17.74 -3.85
CA GLU A 194 -2.75 -17.67 -3.71
C GLU A 194 -3.32 -16.47 -4.48
N VAL A 195 -2.51 -15.41 -4.63
CA VAL A 195 -2.78 -14.26 -5.50
C VAL A 195 -2.89 -14.66 -6.98
N ARG A 196 -1.95 -15.47 -7.50
CA ARG A 196 -1.98 -15.93 -8.90
C ARG A 196 -3.16 -16.86 -9.17
N LYS A 197 -3.42 -17.83 -8.29
CA LYS A 197 -4.60 -18.70 -8.41
C LYS A 197 -5.89 -17.90 -8.37
N GLY A 198 -6.02 -17.01 -7.40
CA GLY A 198 -7.18 -16.12 -7.29
C GLY A 198 -7.35 -15.24 -8.52
N MET A 199 -6.26 -14.73 -9.11
CA MET A 199 -6.28 -13.97 -10.35
C MET A 199 -6.80 -14.82 -11.52
N GLU A 200 -6.25 -16.03 -11.72
CA GLU A 200 -6.65 -16.96 -12.77
C GLU A 200 -8.11 -17.37 -12.65
N GLU A 201 -8.57 -17.72 -11.44
CA GLU A 201 -9.96 -18.03 -11.14
C GLU A 201 -10.89 -16.87 -11.50
N CYS A 202 -10.55 -15.64 -11.10
CA CYS A 202 -11.38 -14.47 -11.38
C CYS A 202 -11.40 -14.15 -12.88
N MET A 203 -10.27 -14.27 -13.59
CA MET A 203 -10.21 -14.09 -15.03
C MET A 203 -11.07 -15.13 -15.77
N ASN A 204 -10.97 -16.40 -15.38
CA ASN A 204 -11.75 -17.49 -15.98
C ASN A 204 -13.26 -17.33 -15.71
N ALA A 205 -13.62 -16.92 -14.49
CA ALA A 205 -15.00 -16.69 -14.09
C ALA A 205 -15.56 -15.32 -14.51
N LYS A 206 -14.75 -14.45 -15.13
CA LYS A 206 -15.09 -13.06 -15.47
C LYS A 206 -15.59 -12.26 -14.27
N GLN A 207 -14.99 -12.49 -13.10
CA GLN A 207 -15.33 -11.82 -11.86
C GLN A 207 -14.41 -10.61 -11.61
N PRO A 208 -14.89 -9.59 -10.87
CA PRO A 208 -14.07 -8.47 -10.43
C PRO A 208 -12.83 -8.93 -9.64
N PHE A 209 -11.68 -8.34 -9.94
CA PHE A 209 -10.41 -8.63 -9.28
C PHE A 209 -9.51 -7.40 -9.27
N ILE A 210 -9.00 -7.00 -8.09
CA ILE A 210 -8.00 -5.92 -7.99
C ILE A 210 -6.63 -6.53 -7.70
N PRO A 211 -5.65 -6.39 -8.62
CA PRO A 211 -4.36 -7.05 -8.48
C PRO A 211 -3.52 -6.44 -7.37
N PHE A 212 -2.67 -7.28 -6.79
CA PHE A 212 -1.49 -6.84 -6.03
C PHE A 212 -0.33 -6.56 -7.01
N PRO A 213 0.11 -5.30 -7.18
CA PRO A 213 1.15 -4.95 -8.16
C PRO A 213 2.47 -5.69 -7.94
N GLY A 214 2.83 -6.00 -6.69
CA GLY A 214 4.10 -6.68 -6.40
C GLY A 214 4.20 -8.05 -7.09
N GLN A 215 3.10 -8.78 -7.24
CA GLN A 215 3.10 -10.05 -7.96
C GLN A 215 3.32 -9.83 -9.47
N ILE A 216 2.57 -8.90 -10.08
CA ILE A 216 2.67 -8.59 -11.51
C ILE A 216 4.07 -8.07 -11.86
N ILE A 217 4.59 -7.12 -11.08
CA ILE A 217 5.92 -6.54 -11.29
C ILE A 217 6.99 -7.65 -11.22
N ARG A 218 6.93 -8.54 -10.22
CA ARG A 218 7.87 -9.67 -10.15
C ARG A 218 7.84 -10.55 -11.39
N ASP A 219 6.65 -10.92 -11.85
CA ASP A 219 6.49 -11.77 -13.03
C ASP A 219 7.04 -11.06 -14.29
N LEU A 220 6.74 -9.76 -14.47
CA LEU A 220 7.27 -8.95 -15.59
C LEU A 220 8.81 -8.82 -15.56
N HIS A 221 9.39 -8.57 -14.38
CA HIS A 221 10.84 -8.43 -14.22
C HIS A 221 11.58 -9.76 -14.38
N ALA A 222 10.98 -10.88 -13.92
CA ALA A 222 11.54 -12.22 -14.12
C ALA A 222 11.64 -12.56 -15.61
N GLU A 223 10.58 -12.30 -16.38
CA GLU A 223 10.58 -12.52 -17.82
C GLU A 223 11.56 -11.61 -18.57
N ARG A 224 11.68 -10.34 -18.15
CA ARG A 224 12.67 -9.41 -18.71
C ARG A 224 14.09 -9.93 -18.51
N ALA A 225 14.43 -10.33 -17.29
CA ALA A 225 15.75 -10.87 -16.96
C ALA A 225 16.07 -12.17 -17.73
N ASN A 226 15.07 -13.03 -17.94
CA ASN A 226 15.24 -14.24 -18.73
C ASN A 226 15.54 -13.93 -20.21
N ASN A 227 14.82 -12.96 -20.79
CA ASN A 227 15.04 -12.54 -22.17
C ASN A 227 16.43 -11.91 -22.37
N ASP A 228 16.88 -11.07 -21.44
CA ASP A 228 18.21 -10.45 -21.54
C ASP A 228 19.32 -11.51 -21.49
N ARG A 229 19.19 -12.56 -20.66
CA ARG A 229 20.11 -13.71 -20.67
C ARG A 229 20.12 -14.47 -22.00
N MET A 230 18.97 -14.66 -22.65
CA MET A 230 18.91 -15.33 -23.96
C MET A 230 19.67 -14.58 -25.05
N LYS A 231 19.71 -13.24 -25.01
CA LYS A 231 20.45 -12.42 -25.98
C LYS A 231 21.97 -12.46 -25.79
N GLU A 232 22.43 -12.76 -24.58
CA GLU A 232 23.86 -12.79 -24.22
C GLU A 232 24.54 -14.12 -24.59
N LEU A 233 23.77 -15.18 -24.87
CA LEU A 233 24.31 -16.44 -25.37
C LEU A 233 24.87 -16.24 -26.80
N PRO A 234 26.09 -16.72 -27.10
CA PRO A 234 26.68 -16.57 -28.43
C PRO A 234 25.74 -17.20 -29.46
N ALA A 235 25.48 -16.46 -30.55
CA ALA A 235 24.73 -16.98 -31.68
C ALA A 235 25.40 -18.28 -32.13
N ALA A 236 24.66 -19.39 -32.14
CA ALA A 236 25.16 -20.62 -32.73
C ALA A 236 25.55 -20.29 -34.18
N ASP A 237 26.81 -20.56 -34.52
CA ASP A 237 27.29 -20.39 -35.89
C ASP A 237 26.40 -21.24 -36.81
N ASN A 238 25.80 -20.58 -37.80
CA ASN A 238 24.83 -21.06 -38.79
C ASN A 238 23.36 -21.05 -38.34
N ASP A 239 22.65 -19.98 -38.69
CA ASP A 239 21.54 -20.03 -39.65
C ASP A 239 20.74 -18.71 -39.61
N ASP A 240 20.44 -18.16 -40.78
CA ASP A 240 19.42 -17.11 -41.02
C ASP A 240 18.00 -17.53 -40.58
N ASP A 241 17.87 -18.74 -40.02
CA ASP A 241 16.67 -19.40 -39.51
C ASP A 241 16.76 -19.72 -38.01
N ALA A 242 17.59 -19.02 -37.22
CA ALA A 242 17.50 -19.07 -35.76
C ALA A 242 16.03 -18.82 -35.37
N PRO A 243 15.29 -19.83 -34.87
CA PRO A 243 13.88 -19.67 -34.64
C PRO A 243 13.75 -18.51 -33.68
N LYS A 244 12.87 -17.57 -34.02
CA LYS A 244 12.26 -16.72 -33.00
C LYS A 244 11.59 -17.72 -32.04
N LEU A 245 12.32 -18.30 -31.09
CA LEU A 245 11.76 -18.81 -29.84
C LEU A 245 11.29 -17.53 -29.17
N PHE A 246 10.11 -17.14 -29.63
CA PHE A 246 9.61 -15.79 -29.59
C PHE A 246 9.61 -15.33 -28.14
N LYS A 247 9.55 -14.01 -27.97
CA LYS A 247 9.15 -13.33 -26.73
C LYS A 247 7.80 -13.83 -26.16
N VAL A 248 7.22 -14.94 -26.62
CA VAL A 248 5.98 -15.60 -26.19
C VAL A 248 5.83 -15.60 -24.68
N SER A 249 6.87 -15.96 -23.91
CA SER A 249 6.78 -15.97 -22.44
C SER A 249 6.59 -14.56 -21.86
N GLN A 250 7.34 -13.58 -22.37
CA GLN A 250 7.20 -12.16 -21.99
C GLN A 250 5.87 -11.56 -22.47
N ASP A 251 5.45 -11.89 -23.70
CA ASP A 251 4.20 -11.43 -24.30
C ASP A 251 3.00 -12.05 -23.57
N ASN A 252 3.11 -13.30 -23.11
CA ASN A 252 2.13 -13.97 -22.26
C ASN A 252 2.05 -13.30 -20.88
N ALA A 253 3.19 -13.02 -20.24
CA ALA A 253 3.20 -12.33 -18.95
C ALA A 253 2.59 -10.93 -19.04
N LYS A 254 2.92 -10.17 -20.07
CA LYS A 254 2.30 -8.87 -20.35
C LYS A 254 0.80 -8.99 -20.65
N SER A 255 0.41 -9.98 -21.45
CA SER A 255 -1.00 -10.22 -21.78
C SER A 255 -1.81 -10.59 -20.53
N ASN A 256 -1.31 -11.48 -19.68
CA ASN A 256 -1.94 -11.84 -18.41
C ASN A 256 -2.05 -10.64 -17.48
N ALA A 257 -1.02 -9.79 -17.40
CA ALA A 257 -1.05 -8.55 -16.63
C ALA A 257 -2.11 -7.59 -17.17
N ILE A 258 -2.20 -7.40 -18.49
CA ILE A 258 -3.22 -6.56 -19.14
C ILE A 258 -4.63 -7.08 -18.85
N LEU A 259 -4.86 -8.39 -18.98
CA LEU A 259 -6.15 -9.02 -18.73
C LEU A 259 -6.57 -8.85 -17.27
N SER A 260 -5.66 -9.09 -16.32
CA SER A 260 -5.96 -8.93 -14.89
C SER A 260 -6.31 -7.49 -14.51
N ILE A 261 -5.61 -6.50 -15.07
CA ILE A 261 -5.95 -5.07 -14.89
C ILE A 261 -7.31 -4.74 -15.53
N GLY A 262 -7.65 -5.38 -16.66
CA GLY A 262 -8.95 -5.25 -17.32
C GLY A 262 -10.13 -5.76 -16.48
N CYS A 263 -9.89 -6.66 -15.51
CA CYS A 263 -10.90 -7.22 -14.61
C CYS A 263 -11.10 -6.41 -13.32
N THR A 264 -10.53 -5.21 -13.20
CA THR A 264 -10.60 -4.39 -11.97
C THR A 264 -11.92 -3.69 -11.72
N GLY A 265 -12.86 -3.73 -12.68
CA GLY A 265 -14.20 -3.16 -12.56
C GLY A 265 -15.24 -4.10 -11.92
N GLY A 266 -16.45 -3.60 -11.68
CA GLY A 266 -17.60 -4.42 -11.24
C GLY A 266 -17.94 -4.34 -9.74
N TYR A 267 -17.30 -3.44 -9.00
CA TYR A 267 -17.55 -3.22 -7.57
C TYR A 267 -18.67 -2.21 -7.25
N GLY A 268 -19.43 -1.76 -8.24
CA GLY A 268 -20.50 -0.75 -8.05
C GLY A 268 -21.61 -1.20 -7.10
N HIS A 269 -21.82 -2.51 -6.96
CA HIS A 269 -22.82 -3.11 -6.06
C HIS A 269 -22.49 -2.90 -4.57
N LEU A 270 -21.24 -2.53 -4.22
CA LEU A 270 -20.82 -2.31 -2.84
C LEU A 270 -21.39 -1.02 -2.21
N GLY A 271 -22.01 -0.15 -3.02
CA GLY A 271 -22.66 1.08 -2.57
C GLY A 271 -21.65 2.18 -2.25
N ARG A 272 -21.45 3.09 -3.20
CA ARG A 272 -20.58 4.26 -3.04
C ARG A 272 -21.16 5.22 -1.99
N ASP A 273 -20.33 5.62 -1.03
CA ASP A 273 -20.66 6.65 -0.04
C ASP A 273 -19.73 7.85 -0.24
N GLU A 274 -20.25 8.91 -0.84
CA GLU A 274 -19.47 10.10 -1.20
C GLU A 274 -18.85 10.80 0.00
N GLN A 275 -19.56 10.83 1.14
CA GLN A 275 -19.05 11.48 2.34
C GLN A 275 -17.89 10.69 2.93
N ILE A 276 -18.00 9.35 2.97
CA ILE A 276 -16.92 8.48 3.43
C ILE A 276 -15.74 8.54 2.47
N GLN A 277 -15.97 8.49 1.16
CA GLN A 277 -14.87 8.58 0.19
C GLN A 277 -14.14 9.92 0.23
N ALA A 278 -14.87 11.03 0.39
CA ALA A 278 -14.25 12.34 0.58
C ALA A 278 -13.41 12.39 1.86
N TRP A 279 -13.90 11.76 2.93
CA TRP A 279 -13.16 11.65 4.19
C TRP A 279 -11.90 10.78 4.04
N ILE A 280 -11.98 9.61 3.39
CA ILE A 280 -10.82 8.74 3.12
C ILE A 280 -9.81 9.48 2.25
N ALA A 281 -10.27 10.08 1.15
CA ALA A 281 -9.43 10.88 0.26
C ALA A 281 -8.69 11.99 1.02
N GLY A 282 -9.35 12.69 1.94
CA GLY A 282 -8.72 13.71 2.78
C GLY A 282 -7.54 13.19 3.60
N HIS A 283 -7.60 11.93 4.07
CA HIS A 283 -6.49 11.28 4.78
C HIS A 283 -5.41 10.81 3.80
N LEU A 284 -5.78 10.19 2.69
CA LEU A 284 -4.81 9.68 1.71
C LEU A 284 -4.00 10.80 1.05
N VAL A 285 -4.59 11.98 0.81
CA VAL A 285 -3.88 13.13 0.25
C VAL A 285 -2.71 13.58 1.14
N HIS A 286 -2.81 13.40 2.46
CA HIS A 286 -1.71 13.73 3.38
C HIS A 286 -0.49 12.82 3.19
N TRP A 287 -0.71 11.56 2.81
CA TRP A 287 0.32 10.51 2.73
C TRP A 287 0.71 10.11 1.31
N GLY A 288 0.06 10.69 0.29
CA GLY A 288 0.21 10.32 -1.11
C GLY A 288 1.28 11.08 -1.88
N ASP A 289 2.22 11.74 -1.20
CA ASP A 289 3.40 12.32 -1.85
C ASP A 289 4.59 11.38 -1.71
N SER A 290 4.90 10.62 -2.77
CA SER A 290 6.01 9.66 -2.80
C SER A 290 7.38 10.32 -2.54
N TRP A 291 7.50 11.63 -2.73
CA TRP A 291 8.74 12.37 -2.44
C TRP A 291 8.91 12.69 -0.95
N SER A 292 7.84 12.53 -0.18
CA SER A 292 7.81 12.75 1.27
C SER A 292 7.92 11.44 2.07
N THR A 293 8.11 10.28 1.42
CA THR A 293 8.32 8.96 2.04
C THR A 293 9.25 9.03 3.24
N ILE A 294 10.47 9.56 3.09
CA ILE A 294 11.45 9.68 4.19
C ILE A 294 10.87 10.45 5.38
N LYS A 295 10.20 11.57 5.13
CA LYS A 295 9.57 12.39 6.18
C LYS A 295 8.43 11.64 6.88
N TYR A 296 7.67 10.84 6.14
CA TYR A 296 6.63 10.00 6.70
C TYR A 296 7.22 8.92 7.61
N GLU A 297 8.29 8.25 7.19
CA GLU A 297 8.95 7.22 8.00
C GLU A 297 9.52 7.82 9.30
N GLU A 298 10.18 8.97 9.20
CA GLU A 298 10.69 9.72 10.35
C GLU A 298 9.56 10.09 11.33
N SER A 299 8.45 10.62 10.80
CA SER A 299 7.27 10.98 11.60
C SER A 299 6.66 9.78 12.32
N LEU A 300 6.53 8.63 11.66
CA LEU A 300 6.01 7.41 12.29
C LEU A 300 6.96 6.87 13.37
N GLU A 301 8.27 6.94 13.15
CA GLU A 301 9.26 6.53 14.14
C GLU A 301 9.26 7.48 15.37
N GLU A 302 9.06 8.78 15.15
CA GLU A 302 8.87 9.74 16.25
C GLU A 302 7.61 9.45 17.06
N GLU A 303 6.46 9.20 16.42
CA GLU A 303 5.23 8.81 17.12
C GLU A 303 5.42 7.50 17.89
N ARG A 304 6.06 6.49 17.30
CA ARG A 304 6.39 5.24 17.99
C ARG A 304 7.25 5.46 19.23
N LYS A 305 8.26 6.34 19.16
CA LYS A 305 9.09 6.68 20.34
C LYS A 305 8.29 7.35 21.45
N LYS A 306 7.23 8.10 21.14
CA LYS A 306 6.32 8.68 22.13
C LYS A 306 5.44 7.62 22.81
N ARG A 307 5.06 6.55 22.10
CA ARG A 307 4.19 5.47 22.63
C ARG A 307 4.96 4.45 23.46
N GLU A 308 6.13 4.05 22.98
CA GLU A 308 7.03 3.16 23.69
C GLU A 308 8.41 3.80 23.61
N PRO A 309 8.81 4.71 24.53
CA PRO A 309 10.20 5.18 24.58
C PRO A 309 11.12 3.96 24.80
N ARG A 310 12.33 3.96 24.22
CA ARG A 310 13.31 2.92 24.57
C ARG A 310 13.42 2.92 26.09
N ALA A 311 13.17 1.78 26.72
CA ALA A 311 13.27 1.64 28.16
C ALA A 311 14.64 2.20 28.59
N ILE A 312 14.62 3.29 29.35
CA ILE A 312 15.75 3.65 30.20
C ILE A 312 15.71 2.59 31.29
N SER A 313 16.43 1.49 31.07
CA SER A 313 16.84 0.52 32.09
C SER A 313 15.85 0.31 33.25
N ASP A 314 14.65 -0.20 32.97
CA ASP A 314 13.92 -0.91 34.02
C ASP A 314 14.32 -2.38 33.89
N GLU A 315 15.42 -2.75 34.55
CA GLU A 315 15.96 -4.11 34.68
C GLU A 315 14.98 -5.12 35.32
N ARG A 316 13.71 -4.74 35.52
CA ARG A 316 12.68 -5.52 36.22
C ARG A 316 11.55 -6.04 35.33
N GLU A 317 11.45 -5.58 34.07
CA GLU A 317 10.49 -6.15 33.11
C GLU A 317 11.23 -7.20 32.28
N ILE A 318 11.09 -8.48 32.66
CA ILE A 318 11.62 -9.60 31.88
C ILE A 318 10.99 -9.50 30.49
N ASP A 319 11.79 -9.18 29.46
CA ASP A 319 11.34 -9.27 28.07
C ASP A 319 10.83 -10.71 27.87
N PRO A 320 9.53 -10.94 27.60
CA PRO A 320 8.99 -12.28 27.41
C PRO A 320 9.28 -12.81 26.00
N LEU A 321 9.94 -12.02 25.16
CA LEU A 321 10.23 -12.30 23.75
C LEU A 321 11.68 -12.65 23.37
N PRO A 322 12.66 -12.96 24.25
CA PRO A 322 14.04 -13.23 23.81
C PRO A 322 14.14 -14.48 22.92
N GLN A 323 13.15 -15.39 23.00
CA GLN A 323 13.05 -16.59 22.18
C GLN A 323 12.30 -16.40 20.85
N TYR A 324 11.59 -15.29 20.66
CA TYR A 324 10.81 -15.03 19.44
C TYR A 324 11.56 -14.06 18.53
N ARG A 325 11.72 -14.45 17.26
CA ARG A 325 12.39 -13.62 16.25
C ARG A 325 11.56 -12.38 15.91
N GLU A 326 10.23 -12.53 15.90
CA GLU A 326 9.27 -11.45 15.67
C GLU A 326 8.22 -11.43 16.80
N PRO A 327 7.83 -10.26 17.35
CA PRO A 327 6.79 -10.17 18.39
C PRO A 327 5.44 -10.80 18.00
N TRP A 328 5.16 -10.88 16.70
CA TRP A 328 3.95 -11.49 16.14
C TRP A 328 3.88 -13.01 16.32
N ASP A 329 5.01 -13.67 16.60
CA ASP A 329 5.07 -15.11 16.85
C ASP A 329 4.72 -15.47 18.31
N TYR A 330 4.55 -14.46 19.17
CA TYR A 330 4.18 -14.66 20.56
C TYR A 330 2.71 -15.02 20.72
N PHE A 331 2.44 -16.19 21.31
CA PHE A 331 1.12 -16.62 21.75
C PHE A 331 1.14 -16.81 23.27
N PRO A 332 0.37 -16.02 24.05
CA PRO A 332 0.34 -16.19 25.50
C PRO A 332 -0.25 -17.56 25.85
N SER A 333 0.52 -18.42 26.53
CA SER A 333 -0.03 -19.68 27.01
C SER A 333 -1.22 -19.42 27.94
N LYS A 334 -2.30 -20.20 27.83
CA LYS A 334 -3.50 -20.11 28.71
C LYS A 334 -3.18 -20.21 30.21
N SER A 335 -1.96 -20.60 30.57
CA SER A 335 -1.45 -20.69 31.93
C SER A 335 -0.90 -19.37 32.49
N SER A 336 -0.73 -18.33 31.67
CA SER A 336 -0.08 -17.06 32.07
C SER A 336 -1.05 -15.91 32.40
N MET A 337 -2.36 -16.14 32.31
CA MET A 337 -3.41 -15.14 32.61
C MET A 337 -4.00 -15.26 34.03
N ARG A 338 -3.26 -15.86 34.97
CA ARG A 338 -3.59 -15.81 36.41
C ARG A 338 -2.38 -15.37 37.20
N VAL A 339 -2.22 -14.05 37.38
CA VAL A 339 -1.63 -13.44 38.58
C VAL A 339 -2.39 -12.17 38.88
#